data_AF-A0A1X1YAB8-F1
#
_entry.id   AF-A0A1X1YAB8-F1
#
_cell.length_a   1.000
_cell.length_b   1.000
_cell.length_c   1.000
_cell.angle_alpha   90.00
_cell.angle_beta   90.00
_cell.angle_gamma   90.00
#
_symmetry.space_group_name_H-M   'P 1'
#
loop_
_entity.id
_entity.type
_entity.pdbx_description
1 polymer ?
#
loop_
_entity_poly.entity_id
_entity_poly.type
_entity_poly.pdbx_seq_one_letter_code
_entity_poly.pdbx_strand_id
1 'polypeptide(L)' 'MPSKHRYPAITPRPAPELRDRAKQAVSEVNSSLNRHIIEFLRWLVGDTDELPERPARRIPPMGPETINRKDHEDG' A
#
# COMPACT_ATOMS: atom_id res chain seq x y z
N MET A 1 25.33 -7.67 22.48
CA MET A 1 25.39 -8.20 21.10
C MET A 1 24.73 -7.20 20.18
N PRO A 2 25.38 -6.68 19.12
CA PRO A 2 24.66 -5.84 18.18
C PRO A 2 23.78 -6.76 17.33
N SER A 3 22.46 -6.61 17.49
CA SER A 3 21.48 -7.25 16.61
C SER A 3 21.65 -6.65 15.21
N LYS A 4 22.55 -7.22 14.41
CA LYS A 4 22.61 -6.94 12.97
C LYS A 4 21.40 -7.62 12.37
N HIS A 5 20.38 -6.82 12.03
CA HIS A 5 19.32 -7.27 11.14
C HIS A 5 20.00 -7.94 9.93
N ARG A 6 19.76 -9.25 9.78
CA ARG A 6 20.45 -10.12 8.80
C ARG A 6 20.26 -9.63 7.36
N TYR A 7 19.29 -8.73 7.13
CA TYR A 7 19.00 -8.09 5.87
C TYR A 7 18.70 -6.60 6.12
N PRO A 8 19.41 -5.67 5.46
CA PRO A 8 19.08 -4.26 5.54
C PRO A 8 17.70 -4.01 4.94
N ALA A 9 16.86 -3.27 5.66
CA ALA A 9 15.53 -2.90 5.17
C ALA A 9 15.66 -1.96 3.96
N ILE A 10 15.10 -2.38 2.82
CA ILE A 10 14.86 -1.46 1.71
C ILE A 10 13.53 -0.76 2.02
N THR A 11 13.54 0.56 2.16
CA THR A 11 12.33 1.36 2.38
C THR A 11 12.01 2.15 1.11
N PRO A 12 11.09 1.68 0.25
CA PRO A 12 10.61 2.47 -0.88
C PRO A 12 10.04 3.81 -0.40
N ARG A 13 10.30 4.88 -1.15
CA ARG A 13 9.78 6.24 -0.88
C ARG A 13 8.79 6.66 -1.98
N PRO A 14 7.62 6.02 -2.08
CA PRO A 14 6.59 6.43 -3.02
C PRO A 14 6.08 7.83 -2.69
N ALA A 15 5.52 8.53 -3.68
CA ALA A 15 4.76 9.76 -3.45
C ALA A 15 3.68 9.52 -2.36
N PRO A 16 3.45 10.48 -1.45
CA PRO A 16 2.48 10.31 -0.36
C PRO A 16 1.10 9.85 -0.83
N GLU A 17 0.59 10.48 -1.90
CA GLU A 17 -0.69 10.14 -2.53
C GLU A 17 -0.74 8.70 -3.06
N LEU A 18 0.39 8.18 -3.55
CA LEU A 18 0.48 6.78 -3.98
C LEU A 18 0.49 5.84 -2.78
N ARG A 19 1.21 6.20 -1.71
CA ARG A 19 1.25 5.42 -0.47
C ARG A 19 -0.14 5.29 0.14
N ASP A 20 -0.91 6.37 0.19
CA ASP A 20 -2.23 6.37 0.82
C ASP A 20 -3.24 5.58 -0.02
N ARG A 21 -3.21 5.71 -1.36
CA ARG A 21 -4.02 4.86 -2.24
C ARG A 21 -3.63 3.39 -2.16
N ALA A 22 -2.35 3.07 -2.05
CA ALA A 22 -1.89 1.70 -1.90
C ALA A 22 -2.34 1.10 -0.56
N LYS A 23 -2.36 1.86 0.53
CA LYS A 23 -2.93 1.43 1.82
C LYS A 23 -4.42 1.12 1.71
N GLN A 24 -5.18 1.97 1.00
CA GLN A 24 -6.60 1.70 0.78
C GLN A 24 -6.80 0.44 -0.07
N ALA A 25 -6.05 0.30 -1.16
CA ALA A 25 -6.14 -0.85 -2.06
C ALA A 25 -5.93 -2.18 -1.32
N VAL A 26 -4.88 -2.29 -0.50
CA VAL A 26 -4.63 -3.54 0.25
C VAL A 26 -5.67 -3.80 1.33
N SER A 27 -6.30 -2.76 1.88
CA SER A 27 -7.38 -2.91 2.87
C SER A 27 -8.65 -3.50 2.25
N GLU A 28 -8.97 -3.16 0.99
CA GLU A 28 -10.17 -3.66 0.30
C GLU A 28 -10.12 -5.18 0.06
N VAL A 29 -8.91 -5.75 -0.01
CA VAL A 29 -8.66 -7.19 -0.19
C VAL A 29 -8.17 -7.86 1.10
N ASN A 30 -8.42 -7.25 2.27
CA ASN A 30 -8.03 -7.77 3.59
C ASN A 30 -6.53 -8.14 3.71
N SER A 31 -5.66 -7.33 3.11
CA SER A 31 -4.20 -7.55 3.07
C SER A 31 -3.41 -6.36 3.64
N SER A 32 -2.10 -6.36 3.46
CA SER A 32 -1.20 -5.28 3.88
C SER A 32 -0.15 -4.96 2.82
N LEU A 33 0.43 -3.75 2.87
CA LEU A 33 1.49 -3.34 1.95
C LEU A 33 2.68 -4.30 1.98
N ASN A 34 3.13 -4.68 3.18
CA ASN A 34 4.26 -5.58 3.32
C ASN A 34 3.97 -6.95 2.69
N ARG A 35 2.78 -7.50 2.93
CA ARG A 35 2.36 -8.78 2.33
C ARG A 35 2.34 -8.70 0.81
N HIS A 36 1.71 -7.67 0.25
CA HIS A 36 1.67 -7.45 -1.20
C HIS A 36 3.07 -7.30 -1.82
N ILE A 37 3.98 -6.56 -1.17
CA ILE A 37 5.35 -6.40 -1.66
C ILE A 37 6.07 -7.75 -1.66
N ILE A 38 5.95 -8.54 -0.58
CA ILE A 38 6.58 -9.87 -0.49
C ILE A 38 6.01 -10.82 -1.54
N GLU A 39 4.69 -10.87 -1.70
CA GLU A 39 4.02 -11.71 -2.70
C GLU A 39 4.39 -11.31 -4.13
N PHE A 40 4.46 -10.00 -4.41
CA PHE A 40 4.96 -9.50 -5.69
C PHE A 40 6.43 -9.89 -5.93
N LEU A 41 7.29 -9.80 -4.91
CA LEU A 41 8.69 -10.21 -5.04
C LEU A 41 8.83 -11.72 -5.27
N ARG A 42 8.02 -12.55 -4.59
CA ARG A 42 7.96 -14.00 -4.82
C ARG A 42 7.55 -14.32 -6.25
N TRP A 43 6.52 -13.64 -6.75
CA TRP A 43 6.12 -13.76 -8.14
C TRP A 43 7.25 -13.36 -9.10
N LEU A 44 7.91 -12.23 -8.82
CA LEU A 44 8.99 -11.69 -9.65
C LEU A 44 10.20 -12.63 -9.75
N VAL A 45 10.52 -13.35 -8.66
CA VAL A 45 11.64 -14.31 -8.64
C VAL A 45 11.25 -15.73 -9.08
N GLY A 46 9.97 -15.95 -9.41
CA GLY A 46 9.46 -17.25 -9.85
C GLY A 46 9.16 -18.25 -8.73
N ASP A 47 9.05 -17.80 -7.47
CA ASP A 47 8.61 -18.66 -6.34
C ASP A 47 7.12 -18.99 -6.41
N THR A 48 6.34 -18.19 -7.15
CA THR A 48 4.91 -18.39 -7.41
C THR A 48 4.54 -17.79 -8.77
N ASP A 49 3.57 -18.38 -9.46
CA ASP A 49 2.97 -17.80 -10.68
C ASP A 49 1.77 -16.88 -10.37
N GLU A 50 1.36 -16.82 -9.10
CA GLU A 50 0.21 -16.03 -8.65
C GLU A 50 0.62 -14.61 -8.23
N LEU A 51 -0.03 -13.61 -8.83
CA LEU A 51 0.08 -12.22 -8.41
C LEU A 51 -0.77 -11.93 -7.16
N PRO A 52 -0.35 -10.97 -6.30
CA PRO A 52 -1.18 -10.55 -5.17
C PRO A 52 -2.53 -9.98 -5.63
N GLU A 53 -3.58 -10.25 -4.85
CA GLU A 53 -4.95 -9.85 -5.18
C GLU A 53 -5.09 -8.35 -5.33
N ARG A 54 -5.70 -7.89 -6.42
CA ARG A 54 -5.98 -6.48 -6.67
C ARG A 54 -7.45 -6.17 -6.36
N PRO A 55 -7.77 -5.03 -5.72
CA PRO A 55 -9.16 -4.63 -5.55
C PRO A 55 -9.90 -4.56 -6.89
N ALA A 56 -11.17 -4.99 -6.89
CA ALA A 56 -12.02 -4.97 -8.08
C ALA A 56 -12.28 -3.54 -8.59
N ARG A 57 -12.25 -2.55 -7.70
CA ARG A 57 -12.43 -1.14 -8.03
C ARG A 57 -11.10 -0.42 -8.04
N ARG A 58 -10.97 0.55 -8.95
CA ARG A 58 -9.81 1.44 -9.00
C ARG A 58 -9.87 2.41 -7.83
N ILE A 59 -8.78 2.53 -7.07
CA ILE A 59 -8.64 3.57 -6.05
C ILE A 59 -8.42 4.92 -6.76
N PRO A 60 -9.34 5.90 -6.62
CA PRO A 60 -9.21 7.18 -7.30
C PRO A 60 -7.99 7.95 -6.80
N PRO A 61 -7.40 8.85 -7.61
CA PRO A 61 -6.43 9.83 -7.11
C PRO A 61 -7.07 10.62 -5.96
N MET A 62 -6.34 10.79 -4.86
CA MET A 62 -6.71 11.75 -3.81
C MET A 62 -6.53 13.15 -4.42
N GLY A 63 -7.59 13.72 -4.97
CA GLY A 63 -7.58 15.11 -5.44
C GLY A 63 -7.47 16.08 -4.25
N PRO A 64 -7.16 17.37 -4.49
CA PRO A 64 -7.15 18.39 -3.43
C PRO A 64 -8.52 18.59 -2.73
N GLU A 65 -9.61 18.01 -3.24
CA GLU A 65 -10.97 18.21 -2.71
C GLU A 65 -11.30 17.44 -1.42
N THR A 66 -10.53 16.42 -1.02
CA THR A 66 -10.90 15.64 0.18
C THR A 66 -10.39 16.23 1.49
N ILE A 67 -9.61 17.32 1.44
CA ILE A 67 -9.04 17.96 2.63
C ILE A 67 -10.03 18.97 3.27
N ASN A 68 -11.09 19.37 2.55
CA ASN A 68 -12.06 20.38 2.99
C ASN A 68 -13.48 19.83 3.30
N ARG A 69 -13.62 18.56 3.73
CA ARG A 69 -14.87 18.11 4.36
C ARG A 69 -14.70 18.02 5.87
N LYS A 70 -14.47 19.16 6.51
CA LYS A 70 -14.68 19.31 7.95
C LYS A 70 -15.05 20.73 8.40
N ASP A 71 -15.77 21.50 7.58
CA ASP A 71 -16.34 22.79 8.01
C ASP A 71 -17.75 23.01 7.41
N HIS A 72 -18.70 22.11 7.67
CA HIS A 72 -20.13 22.48 7.65
C HIS A 72 -21.02 21.40 8.28
N GLU A 73 -21.00 21.28 9.60
CA GLU A 73 -22.22 20.97 10.34
C GLU A 73 -22.39 22.10 11.36
N ASP A 74 -23.02 23.18 10.89
CA ASP A 74 -23.64 24.19 11.74
C ASP A 74 -24.88 23.55 12.39
N GLY A 75 -25.00 23.76 13.70
CA GLY A 75 -26.11 23.37 14.56
C GLY A 75 -25.94 23.96 15.95
#